data_AF-E9JCF3-F1
#
_entry.id   AF-E9JCF3-F1
#
_cell.length_a   1.000
_cell.length_b   1.000
_cell.length_c   1.000
_cell.angle_alpha   90.00
_cell.angle_beta   90.00
_cell.angle_gamma   90.00
#
_symmetry.space_group_name_H-M   'P 1'
#
loop_
_entity.id
_entity.type
_entity.pdbx_description
1 polymer ?
#
loop_
_entity_poly.entity_id
_entity_poly.type
_entity_poly.pdbx_seq_one_letter_code
_entity_poly.pdbx_strand_id
1 'polypeptide(L)' 'MFAQFESVNGPMTRESAIGNEVPLPYVDNDIVITGISGRLPESANIDEFKKNLMSEIDMVTDD' A
#
# COMPACT_ATOMS: atom_id res chain seq x y z
N MET A 1 2.97 14.47 27.57
CA MET A 1 3.29 14.57 26.13
C MET A 1 4.79 14.39 25.98
N PHE A 2 5.23 13.26 25.41
CA PHE A 2 6.40 13.14 24.54
C PHE A 2 6.15 11.88 23.70
N ALA A 3 5.85 12.05 22.41
CA ALA A 3 5.85 10.96 21.46
C ALA A 3 7.32 10.73 21.05
N GLN A 4 7.85 9.55 21.35
CA GLN A 4 9.16 9.14 20.87
C GLN A 4 8.93 8.50 19.50
N PHE A 5 9.27 9.20 18.43
CA PHE A 5 9.32 8.60 17.10
C PHE A 5 10.66 7.86 17.00
N GLU A 6 10.63 6.55 16.81
CA GLU A 6 11.84 5.80 16.51
C GLU A 6 12.16 5.93 15.02
N SER A 7 13.45 6.10 14.72
CA SER A 7 13.97 6.37 13.38
C SER A 7 13.63 5.26 12.38
N VAL A 8 12.96 5.67 11.30
CA VAL A 8 12.83 4.93 10.04
C VAL A 8 14.22 4.69 9.46
N ASN A 9 14.84 3.52 9.71
CA ASN A 9 16.04 3.03 8.99
C ASN A 9 16.30 1.52 9.22
N GLY A 10 15.28 0.66 9.07
CA GLY A 10 15.49 -0.79 8.89
C GLY A 10 15.68 -1.11 7.39
N PRO A 11 16.48 -2.13 7.00
CA PRO A 11 16.67 -2.46 5.59
C PRO A 11 15.33 -2.93 5.01
N MET A 12 14.80 -2.15 4.09
CA MET A 12 13.60 -2.49 3.32
C MET A 12 13.97 -3.53 2.27
N THR A 13 14.19 -4.78 2.66
CA THR A 13 14.42 -5.86 1.69
C THR A 13 13.07 -6.39 1.23
N ARG A 14 12.45 -5.71 0.27
CA ARG A 14 11.35 -6.27 -0.52
C ARG A 14 11.93 -6.81 -1.82
N GLU A 15 12.39 -8.05 -1.78
CA GLU A 15 12.80 -8.78 -2.97
C GLU A 15 11.77 -9.87 -3.26
N SER A 16 10.80 -9.55 -4.12
CA SER A 16 9.90 -10.55 -4.71
C SER A 16 10.63 -11.24 -5.86
N ALA A 17 11.38 -12.29 -5.56
CA ALA A 17 11.92 -13.21 -6.55
C ALA A 17 11.19 -14.54 -6.44
N ILE A 18 10.24 -14.75 -7.35
CA ILE A 18 9.70 -16.08 -7.68
C ILE A 18 10.86 -16.96 -8.17
N GLY A 19 11.36 -17.85 -7.31
CA GLY A 19 12.39 -18.84 -7.66
C GLY A 19 12.93 -19.60 -6.44
N ASN A 20 12.52 -20.86 -6.31
CA ASN A 20 12.89 -21.85 -5.28
C ASN A 20 12.53 -21.48 -3.83
N GLU A 21 11.58 -22.26 -3.29
CA GLU A 21 10.95 -22.15 -1.98
C GLU A 21 11.93 -22.44 -0.83
N VAL A 22 12.88 -21.55 -0.58
CA VAL A 22 13.49 -21.46 0.75
C VAL A 22 12.40 -20.92 1.67
N PRO A 23 12.01 -21.65 2.75
CA PRO A 23 11.06 -21.11 3.70
C PRO A 23 11.63 -19.81 4.26
N LEU A 24 11.06 -18.69 3.86
CA LEU A 24 11.35 -17.42 4.50
C LEU A 24 10.96 -17.59 5.98
N PRO A 25 11.81 -17.17 6.93
CA PRO A 25 11.43 -17.22 8.34
C PRO A 25 10.09 -16.48 8.47
N TYR A 26 9.08 -17.17 9.01
CA TYR A 26 7.78 -16.59 9.30
C TYR A 26 8.02 -15.32 10.11
N VAL A 27 7.79 -14.16 9.48
CA VAL A 27 7.93 -12.88 10.15
C VAL A 27 6.66 -12.73 10.96
N ASP A 28 6.74 -13.00 12.27
CA ASP A 28 5.62 -12.91 13.23
C ASP A 28 5.11 -11.46 13.43
N ASN A 29 5.45 -10.57 12.51
CA ASN A 29 5.15 -9.14 12.49
C ASN A 29 4.40 -8.76 11.21
N ASP A 30 3.72 -9.72 10.56
CA ASP A 30 2.88 -9.43 9.40
C ASP A 30 1.72 -8.51 9.80
N ILE A 31 1.57 -7.42 9.06
CA ILE A 31 0.50 -6.45 9.24
C ILE A 31 -0.48 -6.61 8.08
N VAL A 32 -1.74 -6.88 8.40
CA VAL A 32 -2.82 -7.04 7.41
C VAL A 32 -3.60 -5.74 7.28
N ILE A 33 -3.79 -5.30 6.04
CA ILE A 33 -4.76 -4.25 5.71
C ILE A 33 -6.12 -4.93 5.56
N THR A 34 -7.00 -4.74 6.54
CA THR A 34 -8.32 -5.39 6.58
C THR A 34 -9.41 -4.61 5.84
N GLY A 35 -9.18 -3.33 5.55
CA GLY A 35 -10.11 -2.50 4.80
C GLY A 35 -9.52 -1.16 4.41
N ILE A 36 -10.04 -0.60 3.32
CA ILE A 36 -9.72 0.76 2.85
C ILE A 36 -11.02 1.47 2.48
N SER A 37 -11.09 2.77 2.75
CA SER A 37 -12.23 3.62 2.37
C SER A 37 -11.76 5.05 2.12
N GLY A 38 -12.50 5.79 1.31
CA GLY A 38 -12.16 7.17 0.97
C GLY A 38 -12.84 7.65 -0.31
N ARG A 39 -12.76 8.97 -0.53
CA ARG A 39 -13.14 9.66 -1.77
C ARG A 39 -11.89 10.32 -2.33
N LEU A 40 -11.63 10.11 -3.61
CA LEU A 40 -10.47 10.61 -4.34
C LEU A 40 -10.94 11.45 -5.55
N PRO A 41 -10.05 12.19 -6.23
CA PRO A 41 -10.41 12.88 -7.48
C PRO A 41 -11.13 11.94 -8.43
N GLU A 42 -12.21 12.43 -9.04
CA GLU A 42 -13.05 11.67 -9.97
C GLU A 42 -13.59 10.31 -9.45
N SER A 43 -13.66 10.08 -8.13
CA SER A 43 -14.10 8.80 -7.55
C SER A 43 -14.77 8.96 -6.19
N ALA A 44 -16.07 8.64 -6.11
CA ALA A 44 -16.85 8.79 -4.89
C ALA A 44 -16.50 7.75 -3.80
N ASN A 45 -15.89 6.63 -4.21
CA ASN A 45 -15.50 5.51 -3.35
C ASN A 45 -14.28 4.78 -3.96
N ILE A 46 -13.74 3.83 -3.21
CA ILE A 46 -12.56 3.05 -3.61
C ILE A 46 -12.82 2.17 -4.84
N ASP A 47 -14.03 1.63 -5.01
CA ASP A 47 -14.35 0.78 -6.15
C ASP A 47 -14.31 1.56 -7.48
N GLU A 48 -14.84 2.79 -7.47
CA GLU A 48 -14.74 3.73 -8.60
C GLU A 48 -13.28 4.10 -8.87
N PHE A 49 -12.50 4.41 -7.84
CA PHE A 49 -11.08 4.75 -7.98
C PHE A 49 -10.29 3.61 -8.61
N LYS A 50 -10.51 2.37 -8.15
CA LYS A 50 -9.90 1.16 -8.73
C LYS A 50 -10.26 1.03 -10.21
N LYS A 51 -11.53 1.23 -10.58
CA LYS A 51 -11.98 1.13 -11.97
C LYS A 51 -11.28 2.16 -12.86
N ASN A 52 -11.20 3.41 -12.41
CA ASN A 52 -10.55 4.48 -13.17
C ASN A 52 -9.06 4.20 -13.38
N LEU A 53 -8.36 3.75 -12.32
CA LEU A 53 -6.94 3.41 -12.39
C LEU A 53 -6.67 2.26 -13.37
N MET A 54 -7.47 1.20 -13.31
CA MET A 54 -7.35 0.04 -14.22
C MET A 54 -7.73 0.39 -15.67
N SER A 55 -8.43 1.50 -15.86
CA SER A 55 -8.81 2.01 -17.18
C SER A 55 -7.86 3.11 -17.68
N GLU A 56 -6.74 3.34 -16.97
CA GLU A 56 -5.72 4.35 -17.30
C GLU A 56 -6.28 5.78 -17.43
N ILE A 57 -7.33 6.10 -16.67
CA ILE A 57 -7.94 7.42 -16.67
C ILE A 57 -7.09 8.38 -15.83
N ASP A 58 -6.69 9.51 -16.42
CA ASP A 58 -6.10 10.63 -15.67
C ASP A 58 -7.18 11.31 -14.83
N MET A 59 -6.96 11.36 -13.52
CA MET A 59 -7.88 11.92 -12.54
C MET A 59 -7.33 13.22 -11.93
N VAL A 60 -6.24 13.77 -12.46
CA VAL A 60 -5.71 15.07 -12.06
C VAL A 60 -6.41 16.16 -12.87
N THR A 61 -7.00 17.13 -12.16
CA THR A 61 -7.64 18.31 -12.76
C THR A 61 -6.86 19.57 -12.37
N ASP A 62 -7.09 20.68 -13.08
CA ASP A 62 -6.43 21.97 -12.85
C ASP A 62 -7.04 22.80 -11.68
N ASP A 63 -7.96 22.20 -10.89
CA ASP A 63 -8.65 22.88 -9.77
C ASP A 63 -7.76 23.11 -8.53
#